data_AF-A0A1Y5RRY2-F1
#
_entry.id   AF-A0A1Y5RRY2-F1
#
_cell.length_a   1.000
_cell.length_b   1.000
_cell.length_c   1.000
_cell.angle_alpha   90.00
_cell.angle_beta   90.00
_cell.angle_gamma   90.00
#
_symmetry.space_group_name_H-M   'P 1'
#
loop_
_entity.id
_entity.type
_entity.pdbx_description
1 polymer ?
#
loop_
_entity_poly.entity_id
_entity_poly.type
_entity_poly.pdbx_seq_one_letter_code
_entity_poly.pdbx_strand_id
1 'polypeptide(L)'
;MVNAHTTASNALWAGVPMITRPGQQFAARVGASLVQAAGVPQLVADSDAAYEALALRLATEPEQLKALQAKLHTARQSCSLFDAGRYVRNLETAFRQATDRWRAGLPPQDFAVMDHTSR
;
A
#
# COMPACT_ATOMS: atom_id res chain seq x y z
N MET A 1 -9.45 -7.70 -14.25
CA MET A 1 -8.39 -8.16 -13.32
C MET A 1 -8.68 -7.56 -11.96
N VAL A 2 -8.66 -8.37 -10.90
CA VAL A 2 -8.93 -7.96 -9.52
C VAL A 2 -7.72 -8.40 -8.70
N ASN A 3 -7.13 -7.50 -7.92
CA ASN A 3 -5.95 -7.84 -7.11
C ASN A 3 -6.39 -8.39 -5.76
N ALA A 4 -5.44 -9.02 -5.04
CA ALA A 4 -5.61 -9.39 -3.65
C ALA A 4 -5.75 -8.14 -2.77
N HIS A 5 -6.71 -8.15 -1.84
CA HIS A 5 -6.94 -7.08 -0.86
C HIS A 5 -6.52 -7.60 0.52
N THR A 6 -7.43 -8.21 1.27
CA THR A 6 -7.14 -8.74 2.62
C THR A 6 -6.03 -9.78 2.61
N THR A 7 -6.02 -10.69 1.62
CA THR A 7 -4.97 -11.71 1.50
C THR A 7 -3.58 -11.10 1.25
N ALA A 8 -3.51 -10.00 0.48
CA ALA A 8 -2.27 -9.25 0.28
C ALA A 8 -1.80 -8.59 1.58
N SER A 9 -2.72 -7.96 2.32
CA SER A 9 -2.41 -7.38 3.64
C SER A 9 -1.89 -8.44 4.61
N ASN A 10 -2.51 -9.63 4.64
CA ASN A 10 -2.08 -10.73 5.51
C ASN A 10 -0.70 -11.27 5.12
N ALA A 11 -0.42 -11.41 3.81
CA ALA A 11 0.89 -11.83 3.34
C ALA A 11 1.98 -10.84 3.76
N LEU A 12 1.75 -9.54 3.55
CA LEU A 12 2.68 -8.48 3.95
C LEU A 12 2.86 -8.43 5.47
N TRP A 13 1.79 -8.61 6.24
CA TRP A 13 1.86 -8.72 7.70
C TRP A 13 2.71 -9.92 8.12
N ALA A 14 2.54 -11.08 7.49
CA ALA A 14 3.35 -12.27 7.74
C ALA A 14 4.82 -12.13 7.29
N GLY A 15 5.19 -11.03 6.63
CA GLY A 15 6.53 -10.81 6.09
C GLY A 15 6.77 -11.53 4.76
N VAL A 16 5.72 -11.94 4.07
CA VAL A 16 5.78 -12.61 2.76
C VAL A 16 5.77 -11.55 1.65
N PRO A 17 6.84 -11.43 0.84
CA PRO A 17 6.86 -10.53 -0.31
C PRO A 17 5.79 -10.91 -1.32
N MET A 18 5.02 -9.94 -1.79
CA MET A 18 4.00 -10.11 -2.82
C MET A 18 4.32 -9.21 -4.00
N ILE A 19 4.41 -9.80 -5.18
CA ILE A 19 4.52 -9.07 -6.45
C ILE A 19 3.13 -8.75 -6.98
N THR A 20 2.96 -7.62 -7.65
CA THR A 20 1.65 -7.17 -8.14
C THR A 20 1.81 -6.34 -9.40
N ARG A 21 0.79 -6.38 -10.26
CA ARG A 21 0.68 -5.51 -11.44
C ARG A 21 -0.58 -4.66 -11.31
N PRO A 22 -0.50 -3.33 -11.37
CA PRO A 22 -1.67 -2.48 -11.30
C PRO A 22 -2.43 -2.50 -12.64
N GLY A 23 -3.75 -2.66 -12.58
CA GLY A 23 -4.64 -2.38 -13.71
C GLY A 23 -5.20 -0.96 -13.67
N GLN A 24 -6.15 -0.65 -14.55
CA GLN A 24 -6.77 0.68 -14.62
C GLN A 24 -7.80 0.92 -13.50
N GLN A 25 -8.60 -0.10 -13.21
CA GLN A 25 -9.68 -0.05 -12.23
C GLN A 25 -9.15 -0.10 -10.78
N PHE A 26 -9.87 0.53 -9.85
CA PHE A 26 -9.49 0.61 -8.43
C PHE A 26 -9.13 -0.76 -7.82
N ALA A 27 -9.98 -1.76 -8.05
CA ALA A 27 -9.79 -3.11 -7.52
C ALA A 27 -8.50 -3.78 -8.02
N ALA A 28 -7.97 -3.34 -9.16
CA ALA A 28 -6.70 -3.80 -9.73
C ALA A 28 -5.50 -2.97 -9.26
N ARG A 29 -5.68 -1.94 -8.44
CA ARG A 29 -4.58 -1.09 -7.92
C ARG A 29 -4.34 -1.27 -6.42
N VAL A 30 -5.20 -2.01 -5.73
CA VAL A 30 -5.07 -2.24 -4.27
C VAL A 30 -3.75 -2.92 -3.91
N GLY A 31 -3.35 -3.98 -4.64
CA GLY A 31 -2.08 -4.65 -4.40
C GLY A 31 -0.87 -3.69 -4.46
N ALA A 32 -0.84 -2.81 -5.46
CA ALA A 32 0.24 -1.83 -5.61
C ALA A 32 0.25 -0.81 -4.46
N SER A 33 -0.93 -0.32 -4.05
CA SER A 33 -1.06 0.57 -2.90
C SER A 33 -0.54 -0.08 -1.61
N LEU A 34 -0.90 -1.34 -1.35
CA LEU A 34 -0.45 -2.09 -0.18
C LEU A 34 1.07 -2.28 -0.16
N VAL A 35 1.65 -2.70 -1.29
CA VAL A 35 3.10 -2.90 -1.45
C VAL A 35 3.88 -1.60 -1.26
N GLN A 36 3.34 -0.48 -1.75
CA GLN A 36 3.91 0.85 -1.54
C GLN A 36 3.85 1.26 -0.06
N ALA A 37 2.69 1.09 0.59
CA ALA A 37 2.50 1.40 2.01
C ALA A 37 3.33 0.49 2.95
N ALA A 38 3.65 -0.73 2.52
CA ALA A 38 4.55 -1.65 3.21
C ALA A 38 6.05 -1.32 3.01
N GLY A 39 6.39 -0.31 2.19
CA GLY A 39 7.77 0.13 1.97
C GLY A 39 8.57 -0.74 0.99
N VAL A 40 7.90 -1.51 0.12
CA VAL A 40 8.52 -2.37 -0.89
C VAL A 40 8.03 -2.07 -2.31
N PRO A 41 8.03 -0.79 -2.77
CA PRO A 41 7.45 -0.39 -4.06
C PRO A 41 8.09 -1.10 -5.27
N GLN A 42 9.31 -1.61 -5.13
CA GLN A 42 9.99 -2.39 -6.17
C GLN A 42 9.31 -3.74 -6.51
N LEU A 43 8.27 -4.16 -5.76
CA LEU A 43 7.47 -5.34 -6.06
C LEU A 43 6.26 -5.06 -6.97
N VAL A 44 6.11 -3.81 -7.44
CA VAL A 44 5.11 -3.42 -8.43
C VAL A 44 5.71 -3.56 -9.83
N ALA A 45 5.13 -4.43 -10.65
CA ALA A 45 5.47 -4.58 -12.05
C ALA A 45 4.56 -3.72 -12.94
N ASP A 46 5.11 -3.14 -14.00
CA ASP A 46 4.38 -2.28 -14.95
C ASP A 46 3.78 -3.05 -16.15
N SER A 47 4.24 -4.28 -16.37
CA SER A 47 3.89 -5.12 -17.51
C SER A 47 3.89 -6.60 -17.11
N ASP A 48 3.29 -7.46 -17.94
CA ASP A 48 3.32 -8.91 -17.70
C ASP A 48 4.76 -9.45 -17.78
N ALA A 49 5.56 -8.98 -18.73
CA ALA A 49 6.97 -9.33 -18.84
C ALA A 49 7.78 -8.91 -17.59
N ALA A 50 7.55 -7.71 -17.05
CA ALA A 50 8.20 -7.27 -15.82
C ALA A 50 7.75 -8.09 -14.61
N TYR A 51 6.47 -8.49 -14.56
CA TYR A 51 5.92 -9.34 -13.51
C TYR A 51 6.60 -10.72 -13.52
N GLU A 52 6.70 -11.34 -14.69
CA GLU A 52 7.38 -12.63 -14.89
C GLU A 52 8.86 -12.55 -14.53
N ALA A 53 9.58 -11.52 -15.01
CA ALA A 53 10.99 -11.33 -14.69
C ALA A 53 11.23 -11.12 -13.18
N LEU A 54 10.35 -10.38 -12.51
CA LEU A 54 10.41 -10.18 -11.07
C LEU A 54 10.12 -11.49 -10.31
N ALA A 55 9.12 -12.26 -10.73
CA ALA A 55 8.81 -13.57 -10.15
C ALA A 55 10.00 -14.53 -10.28
N LEU A 56 10.58 -14.62 -11.48
CA LEU A 56 11.73 -15.48 -11.76
C LEU A 56 12.92 -15.08 -10.89
N ARG A 57 13.26 -13.78 -10.82
CA ARG A 57 14.35 -13.27 -9.99
C ARG A 57 14.16 -13.62 -8.51
N LEU A 58 12.96 -13.45 -7.95
CA LEU A 58 12.71 -13.81 -6.56
C LEU A 58 12.79 -15.32 -6.31
N ALA A 59 12.48 -16.13 -7.32
CA ALA A 59 12.58 -17.59 -7.24
C ALA A 59 14.02 -18.11 -7.37
N THR A 60 14.88 -17.43 -8.14
CA THR A 60 16.26 -17.86 -8.41
C THR A 60 17.32 -17.18 -7.54
N GLU A 61 16.98 -16.05 -6.89
CA GLU A 61 17.91 -15.27 -6.07
C GLU A 61 17.47 -15.26 -4.59
N PRO A 62 17.77 -16.33 -3.81
CA PRO A 62 17.27 -16.49 -2.45
C PRO A 62 17.72 -15.39 -1.49
N GLU A 63 18.88 -14.78 -1.72
CA GLU A 63 19.37 -13.67 -0.90
C GLU A 63 18.55 -12.39 -1.10
N GLN A 64 18.08 -12.10 -2.33
CA GLN A 64 17.15 -10.99 -2.56
C GLN A 64 15.82 -11.22 -1.84
N LEU A 65 15.30 -12.45 -1.90
CA LEU A 65 14.05 -12.81 -1.23
C LEU A 65 14.17 -12.65 0.29
N LYS A 66 15.25 -13.16 0.89
CA LYS A 66 15.54 -13.00 2.33
C LYS A 66 15.65 -11.54 2.73
N ALA A 67 16.32 -10.71 1.92
CA ALA A 67 16.45 -9.28 2.19
C ALA A 67 15.07 -8.58 2.21
N LEU A 68 14.17 -8.93 1.30
CA LEU A 68 12.79 -8.42 1.28
C LEU A 68 11.99 -8.88 2.50
N GLN A 69 12.09 -10.15 2.87
CA GLN A 69 11.44 -10.70 4.07
C GLN A 69 11.93 -9.98 5.34
N ALA A 70 13.24 -9.79 5.48
CA ALA A 70 13.84 -9.05 6.58
C ALA A 70 13.33 -7.60 6.60
N LYS A 71 13.30 -6.92 5.45
CA LYS A 71 12.78 -5.56 5.33
C LYS A 71 11.32 -5.48 5.78
N LEU A 72 10.46 -6.39 5.33
CA LEU A 72 9.05 -6.43 5.73
C LEU A 72 8.90 -6.69 7.23
N HIS A 73 9.71 -7.59 7.80
CA HIS A 73 9.69 -7.88 9.23
C HIS A 73 10.07 -6.65 10.07
N THR A 74 11.15 -5.97 9.70
CA THR A 74 11.61 -4.74 10.37
C THR A 74 10.61 -3.60 10.20
N ALA A 75 10.08 -3.41 8.99
CA ALA A 75 9.16 -2.32 8.69
C ALA A 75 7.76 -2.54 9.25
N ARG A 76 7.37 -3.76 9.67
CA ARG A 76 6.00 -4.08 10.12
C ARG A 76 5.47 -3.10 11.18
N GLN A 77 6.33 -2.68 12.10
CA GLN A 77 5.94 -1.79 13.21
C GLN A 77 5.98 -0.30 12.85
N SER A 78 6.62 0.06 11.74
CA SER A 78 6.88 1.47 11.37
C SER A 78 6.30 1.86 10.01
N CYS A 79 5.82 0.90 9.21
CA CYS A 79 5.26 1.18 7.90
C CYS A 79 3.86 1.78 8.02
N SER A 80 3.49 2.60 7.04
CA SER A 80 2.18 3.26 7.05
C SER A 80 1.02 2.28 6.91
N LEU A 81 1.27 1.10 6.32
CA LEU A 81 0.23 0.10 6.09
C LEU A 81 -0.39 -0.41 7.40
N PHE A 82 0.39 -0.53 8.48
CA PHE A 82 -0.06 -1.10 9.75
C PHE A 82 -0.11 -0.10 10.90
N ASP A 83 0.13 1.18 10.62
CA ASP A 83 -0.05 2.25 11.59
C ASP A 83 -1.53 2.67 11.67
N ALA A 84 -2.29 1.92 12.46
CA ALA A 84 -3.71 2.19 12.70
C ALA A 84 -3.93 3.57 13.33
N GLY A 85 -3.01 4.04 14.19
CA GLY A 85 -3.12 5.34 14.83
C GLY A 85 -3.05 6.49 13.83
N ARG A 86 -2.08 6.44 12.90
CA ARG A 86 -1.98 7.41 11.79
C ARG A 86 -3.19 7.32 10.86
N TYR A 87 -3.64 6.11 10.54
CA TYR A 87 -4.84 5.92 9.71
C TYR A 87 -6.06 6.61 10.32
N VAL A 88 -6.33 6.39 11.61
CA VAL A 88 -7.45 7.02 12.32
C VAL A 88 -7.33 8.54 12.32
N ARG A 89 -6.16 9.11 12.66
CA ARG A 89 -5.96 10.58 12.65
C ARG A 89 -6.21 11.19 11.27
N ASN A 90 -5.74 10.53 10.21
CA ASN A 90 -5.94 11.00 8.84
C ASN A 90 -7.41 10.89 8.44
N LEU A 91 -8.11 9.82 8.84
CA LEU A 91 -9.53 9.63 8.59
C LEU A 91 -10.39 10.66 9.32
N GLU A 92 -10.12 10.93 10.59
CA GLU A 92 -10.79 11.99 11.37
C GLU A 92 -10.58 13.37 10.76
N THR A 93 -9.38 13.63 10.24
CA THR A 93 -9.07 14.86 9.51
C THR A 93 -9.88 14.95 8.22
N ALA A 94 -10.04 13.85 7.48
CA ALA A 94 -10.88 13.80 6.29
C ALA A 94 -12.34 14.12 6.61
N PHE A 95 -12.89 13.52 7.67
CA PHE A 95 -14.27 13.78 8.10
C PHE A 95 -14.49 15.22 8.55
N ARG A 96 -13.53 15.81 9.26
CA ARG A 96 -13.59 17.24 9.64
C ARG A 96 -13.63 18.14 8.41
N GLN A 97 -12.71 17.94 7.46
CA GLN A 97 -12.68 18.73 6.22
C GLN A 97 -13.98 18.62 5.41
N ALA A 98 -14.51 17.40 5.26
CA ALA A 98 -15.77 17.17 4.56
C ALA A 98 -16.95 17.86 5.28
N THR A 99 -16.99 17.77 6.61
CA THR A 99 -18.06 18.36 7.43
C THR A 99 -18.01 19.89 7.45
N ASP A 100 -16.83 20.48 7.57
CA ASP A 100 -16.65 21.94 7.56
C ASP A 100 -17.05 22.54 6.20
N ARG A 101 -16.69 21.85 5.12
CA ARG A 101 -17.14 22.23 3.77
C ARG A 101 -18.65 22.19 3.62
N TRP A 102 -19.29 21.11 4.08
CA TRP A 102 -20.74 20.99 4.06
C TRP A 102 -21.42 22.07 4.92
N ARG A 103 -20.90 22.36 6.12
CA ARG A 103 -21.38 23.44 7.00
C ARG A 103 -21.25 24.82 6.36
N ALA A 104 -20.25 25.03 5.51
CA ALA A 104 -20.09 26.25 4.72
C ALA A 104 -21.03 26.34 3.51
N GLY A 105 -21.92 25.36 3.28
CA GLY A 105 -22.87 25.34 2.16
C GLY A 105 -22.23 25.08 0.80
N LEU A 106 -20.99 24.57 0.77
CA LEU A 106 -20.25 24.31 -0.46
C LEU A 106 -20.57 22.89 -1.01
N PRO A 107 -20.65 22.70 -2.34
CA PRO A 107 -20.92 21.40 -2.94
C PRO A 107 -19.76 20.41 -2.73
N PRO A 108 -19.98 19.08 -2.75
CA PRO A 108 -18.91 18.09 -2.64
C PRO A 108 -17.80 18.32 -3.68
N GLN A 109 -16.55 18.12 -3.28
CA GLN A 109 -15.38 18.19 -4.17
C GLN A 109 -14.33 17.18 -3.72
N ASP A 110 -13.41 16.83 -4.62
CA ASP A 110 -12.24 16.04 -4.29
C ASP A 110 -11.30 16.83 -3.36
N PHE A 111 -10.72 16.14 -2.40
CA PHE A 111 -9.72 16.71 -1.50
C PHE A 111 -8.71 15.65 -1.07
N ALA A 112 -7.54 16.11 -0.64
CA ALA A 112 -6.49 15.26 -0.08
C ALA A 112 -6.26 15.63 1.38
N VAL A 113 -6.11 14.62 2.24
CA VAL A 113 -5.60 14.83 3.59
C VAL A 113 -4.08 14.83 3.52
N MET A 114 -3.49 15.97 3.88
CA MET A 114 -2.03 16.08 4.04
C MET A 114 -1.59 15.17 5.17
N ASP A 115 -0.68 14.26 4.87
CA ASP A 115 -0.24 13.28 5.84
C ASP A 115 0.79 13.91 6.78
N HIS A 116 0.40 14.10 8.04
CA HIS A 116 1.29 14.62 9.06
C HIS A 116 2.07 13.43 9.65
N THR A 117 3.28 13.19 9.14
CA THR A 117 4.19 12.23 9.77
C THR A 117 4.55 12.77 11.15
N SER A 118 3.85 12.32 12.19
CA SER A 118 4.27 12.56 13.57
C SER A 118 5.66 11.94 13.74
N ARG A 119 6.64 12.81 14.07
CA ARG A 119 7.95 12.41 14.58
C ARG A 119 7.82 11.61 15.86
#